data_AF-A0A351DT40-F1
#
_entry.id   AF-A0A351DT40-F1
#
_cell.length_a   1.000
_cell.length_b   1.000
_cell.length_c   1.000
_cell.angle_alpha   90.00
_cell.angle_beta   90.00
_cell.angle_gamma   90.00
#
_symmetry.space_group_name_H-M   'P 1'
#
loop_
_entity.id
_entity.type
_entity.pdbx_description
1 polymer ?
#
loop_
_entity_poly.entity_id
_entity_poly.type
_entity_poly.pdbx_seq_one_letter_code
_entity_poly.pdbx_strand_id
1 'polypeptide(L)'
;MNKLDKYDHMILDIIQQHKIENQCHIRLAVLERNFWKRIEEDTDLHVGKARIGERITNLYLDGLIQNKDGYALTKKGREQLALAPWKQASQTV
;
A
#
# COMPACT_ATOMS: atom_id res chain seq x y z
N MET A 1 -17.79 3.56 -2.52
CA MET A 1 -16.33 3.38 -2.67
C MET A 1 -15.67 4.36 -1.73
N ASN A 2 -15.04 3.88 -0.65
CA ASN A 2 -14.32 4.78 0.25
C ASN A 2 -13.15 5.41 -0.51
N LYS A 3 -12.96 6.72 -0.33
CA LYS A 3 -11.85 7.45 -0.94
C LYS A 3 -10.56 6.97 -0.28
N LEU A 4 -9.65 6.38 -1.06
CA LEU A 4 -8.35 5.92 -0.55
C LEU A 4 -7.54 7.11 -0.02
N ASP A 5 -6.98 6.96 1.18
CA ASP A 5 -6.14 7.98 1.79
C ASP A 5 -4.64 7.68 1.65
N LYS A 6 -3.78 8.51 2.28
CA LYS A 6 -2.32 8.39 2.22
C LYS A 6 -1.83 7.02 2.72
N TYR A 7 -2.45 6.44 3.74
CA TYR A 7 -2.07 5.14 4.29
C TYR A 7 -2.44 3.99 3.35
N ASP A 8 -3.61 4.07 2.72
CA ASP A 8 -4.05 3.06 1.77
C ASP A 8 -3.12 3.00 0.55
N HIS A 9 -2.79 4.16 -0.02
CA HIS A 9 -1.82 4.24 -1.11
C HIS A 9 -0.43 3.77 -0.68
N MET A 10 -0.05 3.98 0.59
CA MET A 10 1.24 3.51 1.11
C MET A 10 1.29 1.98 1.17
N ILE A 11 0.21 1.32 1.58
CA ILE A 11 0.12 -0.15 1.57
C ILE A 11 0.24 -0.67 0.13
N LEU A 12 -0.48 -0.06 -0.81
CA LEU A 12 -0.39 -0.45 -2.22
C LEU A 12 1.05 -0.30 -2.77
N ASP A 13 1.71 0.79 -2.42
CA ASP A 13 3.08 1.10 -2.84
C ASP A 13 4.09 0.09 -2.26
N ILE A 14 4.00 -0.27 -0.98
CA ILE A 14 4.88 -1.28 -0.36
C ILE A 14 4.72 -2.63 -1.06
N ILE A 15 3.49 -3.05 -1.34
CA ILE A 15 3.22 -4.31 -2.05
C ILE A 15 3.85 -4.28 -3.46
N GLN A 16 3.67 -3.18 -4.19
CA GLN A 16 4.23 -3.01 -5.53
C GLN A 16 5.76 -3.02 -5.51
N GLN A 17 6.37 -2.28 -4.59
CA GLN A 17 7.82 -2.18 -4.46
C GLN A 17 8.44 -3.54 -4.14
N HIS A 18 7.86 -4.27 -3.18
CA HIS A 18 8.33 -5.61 -2.83
C HIS A 18 8.26 -6.57 -4.01
N LYS A 19 7.19 -6.50 -4.82
CA LYS A 19 7.05 -7.33 -6.03
C LYS A 19 8.12 -7.00 -7.07
N ILE A 20 8.47 -5.73 -7.26
CA ILE A 20 9.52 -5.31 -8.20
C ILE A 20 10.89 -5.83 -7.72
N GLU A 21 11.20 -5.65 -6.45
CA GLU A 21 12.52 -5.98 -5.89
C GLU A 21 12.75 -7.49 -5.73
N ASN A 22 11.73 -8.22 -5.28
CA ASN A 22 11.88 -9.61 -4.85
C ASN A 22 11.20 -10.59 -5.80
N GLN A 23 10.49 -10.10 -6.82
CA GLN A 23 9.74 -10.90 -7.81
C GLN A 23 8.69 -11.86 -7.20
N CYS A 24 8.35 -11.71 -5.92
CA CYS A 24 7.42 -12.56 -5.18
C CYS A 24 6.28 -11.76 -4.52
N HIS A 25 5.30 -12.47 -3.93
CA HIS A 25 4.21 -11.86 -3.16
C HIS A 25 4.67 -11.54 -1.74
N ILE A 26 4.23 -10.41 -1.19
CA ILE A 26 4.67 -9.97 0.14
C ILE A 26 3.89 -10.69 1.24
N ARG A 27 4.59 -11.23 2.25
CA ARG A 27 3.96 -11.81 3.44
C ARG A 27 3.48 -10.70 4.39
N LEU A 28 2.42 -10.97 5.15
CA LEU A 28 1.81 -10.00 6.07
C LEU A 28 2.84 -9.34 7.00
N ALA A 29 3.67 -10.15 7.68
CA ALA A 29 4.67 -9.66 8.62
C ALA A 29 5.72 -8.72 7.98
N VAL A 30 6.03 -8.93 6.69
CA VAL A 30 6.96 -8.06 5.94
C VAL A 30 6.26 -6.76 5.55
N LEU A 31 5.00 -6.85 5.11
CA LEU A 31 4.17 -5.68 4.80
C LEU A 31 4.00 -4.78 6.02
N GLU A 32 3.61 -5.33 7.16
CA GLU A 32 3.45 -4.59 8.41
C GLU A 32 4.75 -3.92 8.85
N ARG A 33 5.87 -4.64 8.82
CA ARG A 33 7.19 -4.10 9.17
C ARG A 33 7.56 -2.91 8.29
N ASN A 34 7.43 -3.04 6.97
CA ASN A 34 7.78 -1.96 6.04
C ASN A 34 6.85 -0.76 6.18
N PHE A 35 5.57 -1.01 6.48
CA PHE A 35 4.61 0.04 6.74
C PHE A 35 4.98 0.83 8.00
N TRP A 36 5.24 0.16 9.13
CA TRP A 36 5.61 0.83 10.37
C TRP A 36 6.90 1.64 10.24
N LYS A 37 7.91 1.12 9.52
CA LYS A 37 9.13 1.89 9.20
C LYS A 37 8.81 3.20 8.48
N ARG A 38 7.94 3.18 7.47
CA ARG A 38 7.53 4.41 6.77
C ARG A 38 6.72 5.36 7.65
N ILE A 39 5.91 4.84 8.58
CA ILE A 39 5.21 5.68 9.58
C ILE A 39 6.20 6.37 10.51
N GLU A 40 7.23 5.66 10.96
CA GLU A 40 8.27 6.20 11.85
C GLU A 40 9.12 7.27 11.16
N GLU A 41 9.36 7.14 9.86
CA GLU A 41 10.14 8.10 9.06
C GLU A 41 9.35 9.36 8.65
N ASP A 42 8.01 9.30 8.59
CA ASP A 42 7.15 10.38 8.12
C ASP A 42 6.44 11.09 9.29
N THR A 43 6.96 12.26 9.68
CA THR A 43 6.48 13.05 10.83
C THR A 43 5.02 13.50 10.75
N ASP A 44 4.39 13.45 9.57
CA ASP A 44 2.98 13.82 9.39
C ASP A 44 2.02 12.64 9.66
N LEU A 45 2.54 11.41 9.80
CA LEU A 45 1.73 10.21 9.96
C LEU A 45 1.55 9.82 11.43
N HIS A 46 0.30 9.71 11.84
CA HIS A 46 -0.06 9.37 13.21
C HIS A 46 -0.30 7.87 13.37
N VAL A 47 0.47 7.22 14.24
CA VAL A 47 0.37 5.78 14.58
C VAL A 47 -1.07 5.37 14.93
N GLY A 48 -1.79 6.18 15.72
CA GLY A 48 -3.17 5.90 16.14
C GLY A 48 -4.22 5.88 15.03
N LYS A 49 -3.93 6.47 13.85
CA LYS A 49 -4.82 6.49 12.68
C LYS A 49 -4.47 5.46 11.62
N ALA A 50 -3.36 4.74 11.80
CA ALA A 50 -2.79 3.90 10.77
C ALA A 50 -3.60 2.61 10.56
N ARG A 51 -4.12 1.97 11.63
CA ARG A 51 -5.05 0.81 11.60
C ARG A 51 -4.78 -0.18 10.45
N ILE A 52 -3.53 -0.63 10.32
CA ILE A 52 -3.08 -1.35 9.11
C ILE A 52 -3.90 -2.60 8.79
N GLY A 53 -4.27 -3.39 9.80
CA GLY A 53 -5.07 -4.61 9.60
C GLY A 53 -6.43 -4.33 8.94
N GLU A 54 -7.18 -3.35 9.47
CA GLU A 54 -8.48 -2.91 8.91
C GLU A 54 -8.32 -2.43 7.47
N ARG A 55 -7.26 -1.67 7.18
CA ARG A 55 -6.98 -1.17 5.83
C ARG A 55 -6.65 -2.29 4.86
N ILE A 56 -5.80 -3.24 5.23
CA ILE A 56 -5.49 -4.42 4.39
C ILE A 56 -6.77 -5.19 4.08
N THR A 57 -7.62 -5.43 5.09
CA THR A 57 -8.92 -6.08 4.89
C THR A 57 -9.79 -5.31 3.90
N ASN A 58 -9.92 -3.98 4.06
CA ASN A 58 -10.72 -3.17 3.15
C ASN A 58 -10.17 -3.17 1.71
N LEU A 59 -8.85 -3.04 1.54
CA LEU A 59 -8.21 -3.12 0.23
C LEU A 59 -8.42 -4.47 -0.46
N TYR A 60 -8.46 -5.55 0.31
CA TYR A 60 -8.77 -6.89 -0.19
C TYR A 60 -10.24 -7.00 -0.61
N LEU A 61 -11.16 -6.57 0.24
CA LEU A 61 -12.60 -6.57 -0.06
C LEU A 61 -12.95 -5.69 -1.27
N ASP A 62 -12.27 -4.56 -1.43
CA ASP A 62 -12.41 -3.67 -2.59
C ASP A 62 -11.76 -4.20 -3.87
N GLY A 63 -11.07 -5.35 -3.80
CA GLY A 63 -10.40 -6.00 -4.93
C GLY A 63 -9.16 -5.26 -5.43
N LEU A 64 -8.56 -4.40 -4.61
CA LEU A 64 -7.31 -3.69 -4.95
C LEU A 64 -6.09 -4.58 -4.73
N ILE A 65 -6.17 -5.46 -3.74
CA ILE A 65 -5.14 -6.47 -3.47
C ILE A 65 -5.77 -7.86 -3.46
N GLN A 66 -4.95 -8.87 -3.74
CA GLN A 66 -5.31 -10.28 -3.59
C GLN A 66 -4.30 -10.95 -2.65
N ASN A 67 -4.74 -12.01 -1.98
CA ASN A 67 -3.88 -12.85 -1.16
C ASN A 67 -3.85 -14.27 -1.75
N LYS A 68 -2.73 -14.63 -2.38
CA LYS A 68 -2.45 -15.97 -2.93
C LYS A 68 -0.99 -16.27 -2.64
N ASP A 69 -0.73 -16.93 -1.51
CA ASP A 69 0.63 -17.13 -0.96
C ASP A 69 1.37 -15.84 -0.59
N GLY A 70 0.61 -14.80 -0.23
CA GLY A 70 1.09 -13.45 0.00
C GLY A 70 0.26 -12.43 -0.75
N TYR A 71 0.46 -11.16 -0.43
CA TYR A 71 -0.26 -10.05 -1.03
C TYR A 71 0.36 -9.60 -2.34
N ALA A 72 -0.49 -9.30 -3.30
CA ALA A 72 -0.13 -8.71 -4.60
C ALA A 72 -1.21 -7.73 -5.06
N LEU A 73 -0.81 -6.72 -5.85
CA LEU A 73 -1.77 -5.81 -6.46
C LEU A 73 -2.56 -6.49 -7.59
N THR A 74 -3.86 -6.21 -7.64
CA THR A 74 -4.67 -6.48 -8.83
C THR A 74 -4.43 -5.41 -9.89
N LYS A 75 -5.05 -5.55 -11.07
CA LYS A 75 -5.05 -4.49 -12.07
C LYS A 75 -5.63 -3.18 -11.50
N LYS A 76 -6.78 -3.28 -10.83
CA LYS A 76 -7.46 -2.15 -10.16
C LYS A 76 -6.56 -1.51 -9.10
N GLY A 77 -5.84 -2.33 -8.30
CA GLY A 77 -4.88 -1.82 -7.32
C GLY A 77 -3.75 -1.00 -7.93
N ARG A 78 -3.19 -1.45 -9.06
CA ARG A 78 -2.15 -0.70 -9.79
C ARG A 78 -2.67 0.62 -10.36
N GLU A 79 -3.89 0.61 -10.90
CA GLU A 79 -4.54 1.83 -11.42
C GLU A 79 -4.77 2.85 -10.30
N GLN A 80 -5.24 2.40 -9.12
CA GLN A 80 -5.38 3.28 -7.95
C GLN A 80 -4.02 3.79 -7.44
N LEU A 81 -2.99 2.93 -7.40
CA LEU A 81 -1.64 3.34 -7.00
C LEU A 81 -1.06 4.41 -7.93
N ALA A 82 -1.41 4.41 -9.23
CA ALA A 82 -0.98 5.45 -10.17
C ALA A 82 -1.55 6.84 -9.83
N LEU A 83 -2.63 6.90 -9.05
CA LEU A 83 -3.25 8.14 -8.57
C LEU A 83 -2.69 8.61 -7.22
N ALA A 84 -1.66 7.93 -6.68
CA ALA A 84 -1.07 8.28 -5.41
C ALA A 84 -0.50 9.72 -5.43
N PRO A 85 -0.65 10.49 -4.34
CA PRO A 85 -0.30 11.91 -4.31
C PRO A 85 1.19 12.18 -4.55
N TRP A 86 2.08 11.24 -4.22
CA TRP A 86 3.52 11.35 -4.48
C TRP A 86 3.96 10.95 -5.89
N LYS A 87 3.12 10.25 -6.66
CA LYS A 87 3.41 9.90 -8.07
C LYS A 87 3.09 11.04 -9.02
N GLN A 88 2.15 11.91 -8.65
CA GLN A 88 1.78 13.09 -9.43
C GLN A 88 2.87 14.17 -9.45
N ALA A 89 3.72 14.23 -8.42
CA ALA A 89 4.84 15.18 -8.36
C ALA A 89 5.96 14.87 -9.39
N SER A 90 6.01 13.65 -9.94
CA SER A 90 7.07 13.20 -10.87
C SER A 90 6.72 13.35 -12.36
N GLN A 91 5.57 13.94 -12.71
CA GLN A 91 5.13 14.12 -14.11
C GLN A 91 5.23 15.57 -14.61
N THR A 92 5.89 16.45 -13.87
CA THR A 92 6.26 17.80 -14.32
C THR A 92 7.76 17.87 -14.55
N VAL A 93 8.21 17.36 -15.69
CA VAL A 93 9.46 17.72 -16.38
C VAL A 93 9.29 17.46 -17.87
#